data_AF-A0A352ABJ3-F1
#
_entry.id   AF-A0A352ABJ3-F1
#
_cell.length_a   1.000
_cell.length_b   1.000
_cell.length_c   1.000
_cell.angle_alpha   90.00
_cell.angle_beta   90.00
_cell.angle_gamma   90.00
#
_symmetry.space_group_name_H-M   'P 1'
#
loop_
_entity.id
_entity.type
_entity.pdbx_description
1 polymer ?
#
loop_
_entity_poly.entity_id
_entity_poly.type
_entity_poly.pdbx_seq_one_letter_code
_entity_poly.pdbx_strand_id
1 'polypeptide(L)' 'AAGFYDDFCQMPIDYLDSNAIRAKTWAIAEQFSLATLYDAAFLAVAELESAEFWTADQSLLNTLTPCPAYVQKLER' A
#
# COMPACT_ATOMS: atom_id res chain seq x y z
N ALA A 1 19.06 -20.20 -4.96
CA ALA A 1 20.01 -19.09 -5.11
C ALA A 1 20.40 -18.62 -3.71
N ALA A 2 21.68 -18.66 -3.37
CA ALA A 2 22.19 -18.10 -2.12
C ALA A 2 22.36 -16.58 -2.32
N GLY A 3 21.83 -15.75 -1.42
CA GLY A 3 22.04 -14.29 -1.42
C GLY A 3 20.77 -13.42 -1.38
N PHE A 4 19.64 -13.85 -1.95
CA PHE A 4 18.45 -12.99 -2.06
C PHE A 4 17.85 -12.54 -0.72
N TYR A 5 17.94 -13.37 0.31
CA TYR A 5 17.46 -13.00 1.65
C TYR A 5 18.35 -11.92 2.28
N ASP A 6 19.67 -12.04 2.12
CA ASP A 6 20.61 -11.04 2.61
C ASP A 6 20.42 -9.71 1.86
N ASP A 7 20.26 -9.76 0.53
CA ASP A 7 19.95 -8.59 -0.30
C ASP A 7 18.65 -7.91 0.17
N PHE A 8 17.59 -8.70 0.42
CA PHE A 8 16.32 -8.18 0.96
C PHE A 8 16.52 -7.48 2.32
N CYS A 9 17.29 -8.10 3.23
CA CYS A 9 17.57 -7.51 4.53
C CYS A 9 18.42 -6.22 4.47
N GLN A 10 19.16 -6.00 3.38
CA GLN A 10 19.94 -4.77 3.16
C GLN A 10 19.18 -3.69 2.37
N MET A 11 17.94 -3.95 1.92
CA MET A 11 17.15 -2.94 1.25
C MET A 11 16.89 -1.76 2.21
N PRO A 12 17.02 -0.50 1.76
CA PRO A 12 16.79 0.68 2.59
C PRO A 12 15.27 0.90 2.76
N ILE A 13 14.61 0.00 3.48
CA ILE A 13 13.17 0.03 3.76
C ILE A 13 12.95 0.64 5.14
N ASP A 14 12.23 1.75 5.18
CA ASP A 14 11.74 2.33 6.43
C ASP A 14 10.42 1.66 6.85
N TYR A 15 10.39 1.16 8.08
CA TYR A 15 9.20 0.55 8.67
C TYR A 15 8.41 1.61 9.42
N LEU A 16 7.25 1.97 8.86
CA LEU A 16 6.36 2.97 9.43
C LEU A 16 5.24 2.28 10.22
N ASP A 17 5.07 2.69 11.47
CA ASP A 17 3.91 2.32 12.30
C ASP A 17 3.48 3.49 13.19
N SER A 18 2.19 3.80 13.18
CA SER A 18 1.62 4.83 14.06
C SER A 18 0.12 4.63 14.24
N ASN A 19 -0.44 5.20 15.30
CA ASN A 19 -1.90 5.24 15.50
C ASN A 19 -2.61 5.92 14.33
N ALA A 20 -2.00 6.94 13.71
CA ALA A 20 -2.58 7.65 12.58
C ALA A 20 -2.67 6.74 11.34
N ILE A 21 -1.61 5.97 11.05
CA ILE A 21 -1.61 4.98 9.96
C ILE A 21 -2.70 3.94 10.19
N ARG A 22 -2.83 3.39 11.40
CA ARG A 22 -3.86 2.39 11.71
C ARG A 22 -5.28 2.94 11.56
N ALA A 23 -5.54 4.15 12.05
CA ALA A 23 -6.83 4.80 11.92
C ALA A 23 -7.19 5.06 10.44
N LYS A 24 -6.21 5.55 9.65
CA LYS A 24 -6.39 5.78 8.22
C LYS A 24 -6.61 4.47 7.45
N THR A 25 -5.87 3.42 7.81
CA THR A 25 -6.02 2.06 7.26
C THR A 25 -7.45 1.56 7.42
N TRP A 26 -8.00 1.69 8.63
CA TRP A 26 -9.39 1.30 8.89
C TRP A 26 -10.38 2.09 8.04
N ALA A 27 -10.23 3.43 8.01
CA ALA A 27 -11.11 4.29 7.23
C ALA A 27 -11.09 3.98 5.72
N ILE A 28 -9.91 3.67 5.15
CA ILE A 28 -9.77 3.26 3.74
C ILE A 28 -10.44 1.91 3.49
N ALA A 29 -10.23 0.94 4.39
CA ALA A 29 -10.83 -0.38 4.27
C ALA A 29 -12.37 -0.30 4.26
N GLU A 30 -12.95 0.53 5.13
CA GLU A 30 -14.39 0.80 5.13
C GLU A 30 -14.83 1.52 3.86
N GLN A 31 -14.13 2.58 3.45
CA GLN A 31 -14.47 3.39 2.28
C GLN A 31 -14.56 2.56 1.01
N PHE A 32 -13.61 1.66 0.79
CA PHE A 32 -13.55 0.82 -0.41
C PHE A 32 -14.09 -0.60 -0.21
N SER A 33 -14.65 -0.89 0.97
CA SER A 33 -15.17 -2.23 1.32
C SER A 33 -14.14 -3.34 1.07
N LEU A 34 -12.87 -3.09 1.43
CA LEU A 34 -11.78 -4.03 1.19
C LEU A 34 -11.93 -5.25 2.11
N ALA A 35 -11.69 -6.43 1.55
CA ALA A 35 -11.79 -7.68 2.30
C ALA A 35 -10.68 -7.83 3.36
N THR A 36 -9.56 -7.12 3.20
CA THR A 36 -8.43 -7.17 4.13
C THR A 36 -7.91 -5.78 4.48
N LEU A 37 -7.27 -5.66 5.64
CA LEU A 37 -6.56 -4.45 6.04
C LEU A 37 -5.18 -4.32 5.38
N TYR A 38 -4.67 -5.37 4.73
CA TYR A 38 -3.31 -5.36 4.18
C TYR A 38 -3.17 -4.33 3.06
N ASP A 39 -4.06 -4.39 2.06
CA ASP A 39 -4.04 -3.42 0.95
C ASP A 39 -4.34 -2.00 1.44
N ALA A 40 -5.26 -1.88 2.39
CA ALA A 40 -5.62 -0.61 3.00
C ALA A 40 -4.44 0.05 3.74
N ALA A 41 -3.54 -0.75 4.32
CA ALA A 41 -2.38 -0.24 5.05
C ALA A 41 -1.37 0.43 4.11
N PHE A 42 -1.12 -0.16 2.95
CA PHE A 42 -0.23 0.45 1.94
C PHE A 42 -0.82 1.75 1.38
N LEU A 43 -2.13 1.77 1.12
CA LEU A 43 -2.83 2.97 0.70
C LEU A 43 -2.76 4.08 1.76
N ALA A 44 -2.96 3.72 3.04
CA ALA A 44 -2.90 4.67 4.14
C ALA A 44 -1.50 5.28 4.31
N VAL A 45 -0.44 4.46 4.23
CA VAL A 45 0.94 4.93 4.30
C VAL A 45 1.25 5.86 3.12
N ALA A 46 0.90 5.46 1.89
CA ALA A 46 1.14 6.28 0.72
C ALA A 46 0.44 7.64 0.80
N GLU A 47 -0.80 7.66 1.27
CA GLU A 47 -1.54 8.92 1.42
C GLU A 47 -0.95 9.83 2.50
N LEU A 48 -0.60 9.29 3.66
CA LEU A 48 -0.07 10.07 4.79
C LEU A 48 1.34 10.62 4.52
N GLU A 49 2.18 9.83 3.85
CA GLU A 49 3.54 10.23 3.50
C GLU A 49 3.60 11.01 2.16
N SER A 50 2.46 11.28 1.54
CA SER A 50 2.38 11.92 0.20
C SER A 50 3.22 11.19 -0.85
N ALA A 51 3.28 9.86 -0.76
CA ALA A 51 4.03 8.99 -1.65
C ALA A 51 3.13 8.39 -2.74
N GLU A 52 3.75 7.89 -3.81
CA GLU A 52 3.05 7.13 -4.85
C GLU A 52 2.90 5.67 -4.42
N PHE A 53 1.71 5.10 -4.62
CA PHE A 53 1.44 3.69 -4.44
C PHE A 53 1.43 2.97 -5.79
N TRP A 54 2.49 2.23 -6.07
CA TRP A 54 2.62 1.43 -7.29
C TRP A 54 2.20 -0.01 -7.03
N THR A 55 1.22 -0.50 -7.79
CA THR A 55 0.73 -1.88 -7.67
C THR A 55 0.53 -2.55 -9.02
N ALA A 56 0.83 -3.85 -9.06
CA ALA A 56 0.50 -4.72 -10.19
C ALA A 56 -0.85 -5.45 -9.98
N ASP A 57 -1.53 -5.24 -8.84
CA ASP A 57 -2.79 -5.90 -8.52
C ASP A 57 -3.97 -5.22 -9.22
N GLN A 58 -4.45 -5.85 -10.30
CA GLN A 58 -5.59 -5.36 -11.06
C GLN A 58 -6.92 -5.46 -10.29
N SER A 59 -7.07 -6.43 -9.39
CA SER A 59 -8.29 -6.60 -8.59
C SER A 59 -8.44 -5.47 -7.58
N LEU A 60 -7.33 -5.05 -6.96
CA LEU A 60 -7.29 -3.87 -6.10
C LEU A 60 -7.67 -2.62 -6.88
N LEU A 61 -7.04 -2.38 -8.04
CA LEU A 61 -7.34 -1.22 -8.89
C LEU A 61 -8.81 -1.16 -9.33
N ASN A 62 -9.43 -2.31 -9.62
CA ASN A 62 -10.85 -2.36 -9.98
C ASN A 62 -11.78 -2.03 -8.80
N THR A 63 -11.31 -2.22 -7.57
CA THR A 63 -12.08 -1.95 -6.35
C THR A 63 -12.01 -0.47 -5.95
N LEU A 64 -10.87 0.19 -6.20
CA LEU A 64 -10.65 1.60 -5.88
C LEU A 64 -11.41 2.52 -6.83
N THR A 65 -12.68 2.81 -6.53
CA THR A 65 -13.54 3.68 -7.34
C THR A 65 -14.19 4.78 -6.48
N PRO A 66 -13.89 6.08 -6.69
CA PRO A 66 -12.87 6.59 -7.61
C PRO A 66 -11.45 6.19 -7.16
N CYS A 67 -10.58 5.96 -8.13
CA CYS A 67 -9.19 5.59 -7.84
C CYS A 67 -8.45 6.82 -7.27
N PRO A 68 -7.80 6.72 -6.09
CA PRO A 68 -7.03 7.82 -5.55
C PRO A 68 -5.89 8.24 -6.48
N ALA A 69 -5.62 9.55 -6.57
CA ALA A 69 -4.64 10.09 -7.52
C ALA A 69 -3.19 9.61 -7.28
N TYR A 70 -2.88 9.19 -6.05
CA TYR A 70 -1.56 8.65 -5.69
C TYR A 70 -1.37 7.17 -6.07
N VAL A 71 -2.42 6.50 -6.56
CA VAL A 71 -2.36 5.09 -6.94
C VAL A 71 -2.03 4.95 -8.41
N GLN A 72 -0.95 4.23 -8.69
CA GLN A 72 -0.42 3.99 -10.03
C GLN A 72 -0.41 2.50 -10.35
N LYS A 73 -0.79 2.17 -11.59
CA LYS A 73 -0.63 0.82 -12.13
C LYS A 73 0.82 0.63 -12.55
N LEU A 74 1.46 -0.42 -12.02
CA LEU A 74 2.78 -0.82 -12.48
C LEU A 74 2.63 -1.53 -13.85
N GLU A 75 3.03 -0.84 -14.92
CA GLU A 75 3.10 -1.42 -16.26
C GLU A 75 4.47 -2.09 -16.50
N ARG A 76 4.49 -3.12 -17.35
CA ARG A 76 5.70 -3.88 -17.70
C ARG A 76 6.52 -3.19 -18.79
#